data_AF-A0A968NMG5-F1
#
_entry.id   AF-A0A968NMG5-F1
#
_cell.length_a   1.000
_cell.length_b   1.000
_cell.length_c   1.000
_cell.angle_alpha   90.00
_cell.angle_beta   90.00
_cell.angle_gamma   90.00
#
_symmetry.space_group_name_H-M   'P 1'
#
loop_
_entity.id
_entity.type
_entity.pdbx_description
1 polymer ?
#
loop_
_entity_poly.entity_id
_entity_poly.type
_entity_poly.pdbx_seq_one_letter_code
_entity_poly.pdbx_strand_id
1 'polypeptide(L)'
;MLSSFDAIRELGKRFTGKGNFISGKIFELWQHRLLIQEDELLPGKNSIQDIQQSNHVIIIIYPDEDAHKEAAKFNFDWMRLFCYRHKMLFFSGQGRYIKQLLKKDFRAIESGITLIRTSSSQKK
;
A
#
# COMPACT_ATOMS: atom_id res chain seq x y z
N MET A 1 -5.33 -8.28 -31.64
CA MET A 1 -6.42 -8.47 -30.67
C MET A 1 -5.99 -9.60 -29.75
N LEU A 2 -5.40 -9.27 -28.59
CA LEU A 2 -4.94 -10.29 -27.63
C LEU A 2 -6.17 -10.97 -27.03
N SER A 3 -6.20 -12.31 -27.03
CA SER A 3 -7.33 -13.06 -26.48
C SER A 3 -7.43 -12.77 -24.97
N SER A 4 -8.65 -12.65 -24.45
CA SER A 4 -8.89 -12.43 -23.01
C SER A 4 -8.22 -13.50 -22.14
N PHE A 5 -7.99 -14.70 -22.69
CA PHE A 5 -7.27 -15.79 -22.03
C PHE A 5 -5.77 -15.54 -21.89
N ASP A 6 -5.12 -14.91 -22.88
CA ASP A 6 -3.69 -14.54 -22.78
C ASP A 6 -3.46 -13.45 -21.73
N ALA A 7 -4.40 -12.51 -21.62
CA ALA A 7 -4.38 -11.47 -20.58
C ALA A 7 -4.55 -12.09 -19.17
N ILE A 8 -5.46 -13.07 -19.02
CA ILE A 8 -5.64 -13.83 -17.77
C ILE A 8 -4.39 -14.65 -17.44
N ARG A 9 -3.72 -15.22 -18.45
CA ARG A 9 -2.48 -16.00 -18.27
C ARG A 9 -1.31 -15.15 -17.80
N GLU A 10 -1.16 -13.94 -18.34
CA GLU A 10 -0.12 -13.00 -17.90
C GLU A 10 -0.42 -12.36 -16.53
N LEU A 11 -1.69 -12.11 -16.20
CA LEU A 11 -2.11 -11.84 -14.81
C LEU A 11 -1.78 -13.01 -13.87
N GLY A 12 -1.91 -14.24 -14.38
CA GLY A 12 -1.53 -15.51 -13.77
C GLY A 12 -0.14 -15.55 -13.13
N LYS A 13 0.83 -14.84 -13.74
CA LYS A 13 2.24 -14.76 -13.29
C LYS A 13 2.47 -13.64 -12.26
N ARG A 14 1.54 -12.70 -12.13
CA ARG A 14 1.62 -11.56 -11.20
C ARG A 14 0.88 -11.77 -9.89
N PHE A 15 0.06 -12.82 -9.77
CA PHE A 15 -0.63 -13.12 -8.52
C PHE A 15 0.36 -13.31 -7.38
N THR A 16 0.19 -12.49 -6.35
CA THR A 16 0.95 -12.53 -5.10
C THR A 16 0.58 -13.73 -4.24
N GLY A 17 -0.59 -14.34 -4.46
CA GLY A 17 -1.05 -15.52 -3.72
C GLY A 17 -1.97 -16.42 -4.54
N LYS A 18 -1.91 -17.73 -4.25
CA LYS A 18 -2.85 -18.75 -4.74
C LYS A 18 -3.22 -19.66 -3.57
N GLY A 19 -4.47 -20.10 -3.51
CA GLY A 19 -4.95 -20.98 -2.45
C GLY A 19 -6.30 -21.61 -2.76
N ASN A 20 -6.96 -22.13 -1.72
CA ASN A 20 -8.31 -22.67 -1.80
C ASN A 20 -9.22 -22.06 -0.72
N PHE A 21 -10.50 -21.88 -1.03
CA PHE A 21 -11.54 -21.44 -0.10
C PHE A 21 -12.87 -22.08 -0.48
N ILE A 22 -13.51 -22.82 0.44
CA ILE A 22 -14.78 -23.55 0.23
C ILE A 22 -14.80 -24.26 -1.14
N SER A 23 -13.85 -25.20 -1.31
CA SER A 23 -13.63 -25.96 -2.55
C SER A 23 -13.30 -25.14 -3.81
N GLY A 24 -13.37 -23.81 -3.76
CA GLY A 24 -12.99 -22.89 -4.82
C GLY A 24 -11.49 -22.60 -4.81
N LYS A 25 -10.96 -22.27 -5.99
CA LYS A 25 -9.57 -21.80 -6.15
C LYS A 25 -9.53 -20.28 -6.00
N ILE A 26 -8.71 -19.78 -5.09
CA ILE A 26 -8.52 -18.35 -4.85
C ILE A 26 -7.19 -17.87 -5.46
N PHE A 27 -7.25 -16.71 -6.08
CA PHE A 27 -6.12 -15.98 -6.64
C PHE A 27 -6.13 -14.57 -6.05
N GLU A 28 -5.02 -14.18 -5.41
CA GLU A 28 -4.86 -12.88 -4.77
C GLU A 28 -3.80 -12.07 -5.51
N LEU A 29 -4.16 -10.84 -5.89
CA LEU A 29 -3.25 -9.83 -6.37
C LEU A 29 -3.40 -8.58 -5.51
N TRP A 30 -2.35 -8.19 -4.81
CA TRP A 30 -2.34 -6.94 -4.08
C TRP A 30 -1.09 -6.12 -4.38
N GLN A 31 -1.25 -4.80 -4.40
CA GLN A 31 -0.18 -3.85 -4.60
C GLN A 31 -0.41 -2.66 -3.68
N HIS A 32 0.54 -2.42 -2.79
CA HIS A 32 0.55 -1.26 -1.91
C HIS A 32 1.82 -0.47 -2.13
N ARG A 33 1.67 0.83 -2.38
CA ARG A 33 2.79 1.76 -2.60
C ARG A 33 2.52 3.07 -1.88
N LEU A 34 3.58 3.60 -1.27
CA LEU A 34 3.60 4.96 -0.74
C LEU A 34 4.40 5.82 -1.70
N LEU A 35 3.73 6.77 -2.34
CA LEU A 35 4.30 7.76 -3.24
C LEU A 35 4.61 9.01 -2.41
N ILE A 36 5.73 8.97 -1.70
CA ILE A 36 6.18 10.11 -0.91
C ILE A 36 7.34 10.77 -1.65
N GLN A 37 7.11 11.97 -2.17
CA GLN A 37 8.16 12.80 -2.78
C GLN A 37 8.74 13.72 -1.70
N GLU A 38 10.03 13.55 -1.34
CA GLU A 38 10.66 14.28 -0.22
C GLU A 38 10.55 15.82 -0.36
N ASP A 39 10.59 16.32 -1.61
CA ASP A 39 10.58 17.75 -1.92
C ASP A 39 9.18 18.39 -1.82
N GLU A 40 8.12 17.59 -1.94
CA GLU A 40 6.72 18.07 -1.92
C GLU A 40 6.01 17.84 -0.58
N LEU A 41 6.69 17.22 0.39
CA LEU A 41 6.18 17.04 1.74
C LEU A 41 6.03 18.39 2.45
N LEU A 42 4.85 18.99 2.33
CA LEU A 42 4.43 20.18 3.06
C LEU A 42 3.36 19.78 4.10
N PRO A 43 3.58 20.04 5.40
CA PRO A 43 2.58 19.81 6.43
C PRO A 43 1.26 20.51 6.07
N GLY A 44 0.15 19.75 6.04
CA GLY A 44 -1.19 20.28 5.76
C GLY A 44 -1.57 20.41 4.28
N LYS A 45 -0.66 20.11 3.33
CA LYS A 45 -0.97 20.14 1.89
C LYS A 45 -1.37 18.78 1.31
N ASN A 46 -0.73 17.71 1.77
CA ASN A 46 -0.94 16.36 1.26
C ASN A 46 -1.65 15.51 2.32
N SER A 47 -2.72 14.81 1.94
CA SER A 47 -3.35 13.80 2.79
C SER A 47 -2.68 12.44 2.60
N ILE A 48 -2.87 11.53 3.56
CA ILE A 48 -2.39 10.15 3.42
C ILE A 48 -3.06 9.45 2.23
N GLN A 49 -4.31 9.81 1.89
CA GLN A 49 -4.98 9.26 0.71
C GLN A 49 -4.25 9.65 -0.59
N ASP A 50 -3.66 10.84 -0.66
CA ASP A 50 -2.99 11.32 -1.88
C ASP A 50 -1.67 10.60 -2.14
N ILE A 51 -0.99 10.17 -1.07
CA ILE A 51 0.33 9.53 -1.14
C ILE A 51 0.25 8.01 -1.06
N GLN A 52 -0.92 7.42 -0.80
CA GLN A 52 -1.08 5.98 -0.64
C GLN A 52 -1.89 5.37 -1.79
N GLN A 53 -1.22 4.58 -2.62
CA GLN A 53 -1.89 3.75 -3.63
C GLN A 53 -2.02 2.31 -3.11
N SER A 54 -3.25 1.80 -3.07
CA SER A 54 -3.55 0.47 -2.58
C SER A 54 -4.59 -0.21 -3.47
N ASN A 55 -4.15 -1.16 -4.29
CA ASN A 55 -5.00 -1.98 -5.13
C ASN A 55 -5.01 -3.41 -4.59
N HIS A 56 -6.19 -4.01 -4.45
CA HIS A 56 -6.34 -5.40 -4.02
C HIS A 56 -7.48 -6.05 -4.79
N VAL A 57 -7.16 -7.12 -5.51
CA VAL A 57 -8.10 -7.93 -6.28
C VAL A 57 -8.00 -9.37 -5.80
N ILE A 58 -9.15 -9.95 -5.49
CA ILE A 58 -9.30 -11.38 -5.21
C ILE A 58 -10.24 -11.95 -6.27
N ILE A 59 -9.81 -13.04 -6.89
CA ILE A 59 -10.63 -13.82 -7.82
C ILE A 59 -10.80 -15.20 -7.21
N ILE A 60 -12.05 -15.64 -7.02
CA ILE A 60 -12.35 -16.99 -6.54
C ILE A 60 -13.20 -17.69 -7.58
N ILE A 61 -12.77 -18.88 -8.00
CA ILE A 61 -13.47 -19.71 -8.97
C ILE A 61 -13.99 -20.95 -8.23
N TYR A 62 -15.30 -21.08 -8.13
CA TYR A 62 -15.97 -22.21 -7.52
C TYR A 62 -16.28 -23.30 -8.56
N PRO A 63 -16.21 -24.59 -8.18
CA PRO A 63 -16.48 -25.69 -9.09
C PRO A 63 -17.97 -25.86 -9.42
N ASP A 64 -18.86 -25.46 -8.51
CA ASP A 64 -20.31 -25.64 -8.60
C ASP A 64 -21.08 -24.53 -7.86
N GLU A 65 -22.39 -24.52 -8.06
CA GLU A 65 -23.31 -23.53 -7.48
C GLU A 65 -23.43 -23.65 -5.95
N ASP A 66 -23.36 -24.86 -5.40
CA ASP A 66 -23.50 -25.09 -3.97
C ASP A 66 -22.31 -24.52 -3.21
N ALA A 67 -21.08 -24.77 -3.68
CA ALA A 67 -19.86 -24.16 -3.15
C ALA A 67 -19.92 -22.62 -3.23
N HIS A 68 -20.46 -22.07 -4.32
CA HIS A 68 -20.66 -20.63 -4.45
C HIS A 68 -21.67 -20.07 -3.42
N LYS A 69 -22.82 -20.74 -3.23
CA LYS A 69 -23.82 -20.35 -2.24
C LYS A 69 -23.28 -20.40 -0.81
N GLU A 70 -22.52 -21.44 -0.48
CA GLU A 70 -21.86 -21.56 0.81
C GLU A 70 -20.84 -20.43 1.02
N ALA A 71 -20.08 -20.09 -0.02
CA ALA A 71 -19.14 -18.99 0.04
C ALA A 71 -19.79 -17.61 0.15
N ALA A 72 -20.95 -17.41 -0.47
CA ALA A 72 -21.66 -16.13 -0.41
C ALA A 72 -22.06 -15.72 1.03
N LYS A 73 -22.19 -16.70 1.94
CA LYS A 73 -22.43 -16.45 3.37
C LYS A 73 -21.31 -15.62 4.03
N PHE A 74 -20.10 -15.65 3.47
CA PHE A 74 -18.91 -14.95 3.97
C PHE A 74 -18.69 -13.57 3.32
N ASN A 75 -19.61 -13.08 2.50
CA ASN A 75 -19.44 -11.80 1.80
C ASN A 75 -19.17 -10.64 2.78
N PHE A 76 -19.88 -10.59 3.91
CA PHE A 76 -19.64 -9.59 4.95
C PHE A 76 -18.30 -9.77 5.66
N ASP A 77 -17.85 -11.01 5.86
CA ASP A 77 -16.55 -11.29 6.47
C ASP A 77 -15.41 -10.85 5.55
N TRP A 78 -15.55 -11.07 4.23
CA TRP A 78 -14.62 -10.55 3.23
C TRP A 78 -14.56 -9.02 3.27
N MET A 79 -15.71 -8.34 3.25
CA MET A 79 -15.76 -6.88 3.38
C MET A 79 -15.04 -6.41 4.65
N ARG A 80 -15.30 -7.07 5.78
CA ARG A 80 -14.68 -6.75 7.06
C ARG A 80 -13.16 -6.95 7.01
N LEU A 81 -12.69 -8.05 6.41
CA LEU A 81 -11.27 -8.33 6.23
C LEU A 81 -10.58 -7.25 5.39
N PHE A 82 -11.19 -6.83 4.28
CA PHE A 82 -10.66 -5.75 3.44
C PHE A 82 -10.61 -4.41 4.20
N CYS A 83 -11.65 -4.10 4.98
CA CYS A 83 -11.67 -2.91 5.84
C CYS A 83 -10.54 -2.93 6.88
N TYR A 84 -10.31 -4.05 7.57
CA TYR A 84 -9.20 -4.17 8.52
C TYR A 84 -7.84 -4.04 7.84
N ARG A 85 -7.65 -4.71 6.71
CA ARG A 85 -6.41 -4.60 5.92
C ARG A 85 -6.15 -3.15 5.51
N HIS A 86 -7.17 -2.46 5.01
CA HIS A 86 -7.06 -1.05 4.63
C HIS A 86 -6.64 -0.18 5.83
N LYS A 87 -7.27 -0.37 7.00
CA LYS A 87 -6.91 0.35 8.24
C LYS A 87 -5.44 0.11 8.64
N MET A 88 -4.98 -1.14 8.58
CA MET A 88 -3.60 -1.49 8.92
C MET A 88 -2.59 -0.84 7.96
N LEU A 89 -2.87 -0.90 6.65
CA LEU A 89 -2.01 -0.27 5.63
C LEU A 89 -1.99 1.25 5.78
N PHE A 90 -3.16 1.85 6.03
CA PHE A 90 -3.28 3.28 6.29
C PHE A 90 -2.41 3.73 7.48
N PHE A 91 -2.52 3.05 8.63
CA PHE A 91 -1.72 3.37 9.80
C PHE A 91 -0.21 3.23 9.53
N SER A 92 0.19 2.18 8.80
CA SER A 92 1.58 1.99 8.38
C SER A 92 2.07 3.13 7.47
N GLY A 93 1.22 3.58 6.55
CA GLY A 93 1.45 4.75 5.69
C GLY A 93 1.67 6.01 6.51
N GLN A 94 0.81 6.28 7.49
CA GLN A 94 0.95 7.43 8.38
C GLN A 94 2.28 7.44 9.13
N GLY A 95 2.65 6.31 9.73
CA GLY A 95 3.90 6.21 10.51
C GLY A 95 5.13 6.49 9.64
N ARG A 96 5.13 5.99 8.40
CA ARG A 96 6.22 6.26 7.43
C ARG A 96 6.26 7.72 6.99
N TYR A 97 5.09 8.33 6.75
CA TYR A 97 4.97 9.74 6.42
C TYR A 97 5.55 10.65 7.52
N ILE A 98 5.13 10.44 8.78
CA ILE A 98 5.62 11.21 9.94
C ILE A 98 7.14 11.05 10.09
N LYS A 99 7.65 9.81 9.94
CA LYS A 99 9.09 9.55 10.01
C LYS A 99 9.88 10.33 8.96
N GLN A 100 9.35 10.49 7.75
CA GLN A 100 10.01 11.27 6.71
C GLN A 100 9.99 12.78 6.99
N LEU A 101 8.87 13.31 7.51
CA LEU A 101 8.82 14.71 7.96
C LEU A 101 9.86 15.01 9.03
N LEU A 102 9.91 14.19 10.08
CA LEU A 102 10.91 14.35 11.15
C LEU A 102 12.35 14.29 10.63
N LYS A 103 12.63 13.41 9.67
CA LYS A 103 13.94 13.30 9.04
C LYS A 103 14.30 14.56 8.24
N LYS A 104 13.34 15.13 7.52
CA LYS A 104 13.50 16.39 6.76
C LYS A 104 13.83 17.55 7.70
N ASP A 105 13.04 17.70 8.76
CA ASP A 105 13.24 18.76 9.76
C ASP A 105 14.58 18.61 10.49
N PHE A 106 14.95 17.39 10.86
CA PHE A 106 16.23 17.10 11.51
C PHE A 106 17.42 17.50 10.62
N ARG A 107 17.40 17.14 9.34
CA ARG A 107 18.47 17.52 8.38
C ARG A 107 18.59 19.03 8.22
N ALA A 108 17.48 19.76 8.23
CA ALA A 108 17.48 21.23 8.15
C ALA A 108 18.15 21.86 9.38
N ILE A 109 17.83 21.36 10.59
CA ILE A 109 18.45 21.81 11.84
C ILE A 109 19.95 21.50 11.85
N GLU A 110 20.34 20.27 11.49
CA GLU A 110 21.74 19.84 11.44
C GLU A 110 22.58 20.70 10.47
N SER A 111 22.01 21.02 9.31
CA SER A 111 22.65 21.90 8.32
C SER A 111 22.84 23.32 8.89
N GLY A 112 21.83 23.86 9.59
CA GLY A 112 21.92 25.17 10.24
C GLY A 112 22.99 25.21 11.35
N ILE A 113 23.04 24.19 12.21
CA ILE A 113 24.08 24.07 13.26
C ILE A 113 25.47 24.01 12.64
N THR A 114 25.64 23.24 11.56
CA THR A 114 26.92 23.10 10.87
C THR A 114 27.38 24.44 10.30
N LEU A 115 26.50 25.20 9.66
CA LEU A 115 26.78 26.54 9.12
C LEU A 115 27.22 27.54 10.21
N ILE A 116 26.59 27.49 11.39
CA ILE A 116 26.94 28.35 12.53
C ILE A 116 28.34 27.99 13.06
N ARG A 117 28.70 26.69 13.10
CA ARG A 117 30.02 26.22 13.55
C ARG A 117 31.15 26.60 12.60
N THR A 118 30.94 26.52 11.29
CA THR A 118 31.96 26.93 10.30
C THR A 118 32.14 28.45 10.25
N SER A 119 31.05 29.23 10.32
CA SER A 119 31.13 30.70 10.33
C SER A 119 31.79 31.27 11.61
N SER A 120 31.68 30.57 12.74
CA SER A 120 32.37 30.92 13.99
C SER A 120 33.86 30.54 14.00
N SER A 121 34.27 29.53 13.22
CA SER A 121 35.69 29.16 13.09
C SER A 121 36.47 30.06 12.13
N GLN A 122 35.81 30.73 11.17
CA GLN A 122 36.47 31.67 10.24
C GLN A 122 36.71 33.07 10.83
N LYS A 123 36.18 33.37 12.03
CA LYS A 123 36.37 34.65 12.73
C LYS A 123 37.54 34.66 13.73
N LYS A 124 38.33 33.59 13.80
CA LYS A 124 39.57 33.49 14.57
C LYS A 124 40.77 33.46 13.63
#